data_AF-A0A4R2CY99-F1
#
_entry.id   AF-A0A4R2CY99-F1
#
_cell.length_a   1.000
_cell.length_b   1.000
_cell.length_c   1.000
_cell.angle_alpha   90.00
_cell.angle_beta   90.00
_cell.angle_gamma   90.00
#
_symmetry.space_group_name_H-M   'P 1'
#
loop_
_entity.id
_entity.type
_entity.pdbx_description
1 polymer ?
#
loop_
_entity_poly.entity_id
_entity_poly.type
_entity_poly.pdbx_seq_one_letter_code
_entity_poly.pdbx_strand_id
1 'polypeptide(L)'
;MYDGYATVDFGRWHFHLCIGEHTASGPELGRIRRCSRAELYRRIGKDDAPTSWGARLFNGRDEQMLTVMLPTPFLTNMQQLTDEPVWARLEAWDRIRSEFLGLDPDPSDRTGKGFRHS
;
A
#
# COMPACT_ATOMS: atom_id res chain seq x y z
N MET A 1 -2.07 -8.24 26.97
CA MET A 1 -2.16 -7.00 26.16
C MET A 1 -1.05 -7.10 25.13
N TYR A 2 -1.36 -7.00 23.83
CA TYR A 2 -0.32 -7.04 22.79
C TYR A 2 0.53 -5.77 22.86
N ASP A 3 1.85 -5.89 22.69
CA ASP A 3 2.87 -4.85 22.90
C ASP A 3 2.82 -3.67 21.89
N GLY A 4 1.63 -3.30 21.40
CA GLY A 4 1.46 -2.22 20.43
C GLY A 4 1.94 -2.56 19.02
N TYR A 5 2.33 -3.81 18.76
CA TYR A 5 2.76 -4.27 17.43
C TYR A 5 1.66 -5.05 16.70
N ALA A 6 1.57 -4.82 15.39
CA ALA A 6 1.02 -5.80 14.46
C ALA A 6 2.17 -6.68 13.97
N THR A 7 1.99 -7.99 14.03
CA THR A 7 2.95 -8.95 13.47
C THR A 7 2.28 -9.66 12.31
N VAL A 8 2.96 -9.69 11.16
CA VAL A 8 2.54 -10.45 9.99
C VAL A 8 3.60 -11.51 9.71
N ASP A 9 3.21 -12.77 9.72
CA ASP A 9 4.10 -13.93 9.59
C ASP A 9 3.74 -14.78 8.36
N PHE A 10 4.70 -14.94 7.45
CA PHE A 10 4.61 -15.78 6.25
C PHE A 10 5.44 -17.07 6.36
N GLY A 11 5.86 -17.44 7.58
CA GLY A 11 6.67 -18.61 7.91
C GLY A 11 8.16 -18.43 7.58
N ARG A 12 8.48 -18.08 6.32
CA ARG A 12 9.88 -17.84 5.90
C ARG A 12 10.42 -16.48 6.30
N TRP A 13 9.52 -15.51 6.45
CA TRP A 13 9.81 -14.16 6.88
C TRP A 13 8.58 -13.58 7.56
N HIS A 14 8.80 -12.63 8.45
CA HIS A 14 7.76 -11.88 9.12
C HIS A 14 8.23 -10.43 9.27
N PHE A 15 7.29 -9.54 9.59
CA PHE A 15 7.61 -8.18 9.96
C PHE A 15 6.69 -7.68 11.07
N HIS A 16 7.16 -6.66 11.78
CA HIS A 16 6.42 -6.00 12.85
C HIS A 16 6.19 -4.53 12.49
N LEU A 17 4.96 -4.07 12.73
CA LEU A 17 4.60 -2.66 12.64
C LEU A 17 4.19 -2.16 14.01
N CYS A 18 4.81 -1.07 14.47
CA CYS A 18 4.35 -0.37 15.65
C CYS A 18 3.06 0.37 15.30
N ILE A 19 1.90 -0.10 15.75
CA ILE A 19 0.59 0.54 15.47
C ILE A 19 -0.10 1.08 16.73
N GLY A 20 0.33 0.60 17.90
CA GLY A 20 -0.18 0.99 19.22
C GLY A 20 0.91 1.57 20.11
N GLU A 21 0.57 1.79 21.38
CA GLU A 21 1.53 2.24 22.38
C GLU A 21 2.48 1.11 22.77
N HIS A 22 3.78 1.41 22.81
CA HIS A 22 4.83 0.50 23.26
C HIS A 22 5.76 1.23 24.25
N THR A 23 5.82 0.75 25.49
CA THR A 23 6.43 1.48 26.61
C THR A 23 7.90 1.11 26.85
N ALA A 24 8.37 -0.06 26.38
CA ALA A 24 9.73 -0.52 26.68
C ALA A 24 10.85 0.30 26.03
N SER A 25 10.53 1.14 25.03
CA SER A 25 11.49 2.06 24.39
C SER A 25 11.50 3.47 24.99
N GLY A 26 10.67 3.75 26.00
CA GLY A 26 10.42 5.10 26.49
C GLY A 26 9.51 5.92 25.55
N PRO A 27 8.93 7.02 26.06
CA PRO A 27 7.84 7.74 25.40
C PRO A 27 8.26 8.39 24.07
N GLU A 28 9.47 8.93 23.99
CA GLU A 28 9.95 9.60 22.78
C GLU A 28 10.15 8.62 21.62
N LEU A 29 10.93 7.56 21.83
CA LEU A 29 11.17 6.55 20.81
C LEU A 29 9.89 5.79 20.46
N GLY A 30 9.01 5.53 21.43
CA GLY A 30 7.69 4.95 21.17
C GLY A 30 6.86 5.80 20.23
N ARG A 31 6.81 7.12 20.45
CA ARG A 31 6.11 8.06 19.55
C ARG A 31 6.72 8.07 18.14
N ILE A 32 8.05 8.05 18.04
CA ILE A 32 8.75 8.06 16.74
C ILE A 32 8.45 6.78 15.96
N ARG A 33 8.56 5.60 16.60
CA ARG A 33 8.42 4.30 15.92
C ARG A 33 6.97 3.98 15.53
N ARG A 34 5.99 4.50 16.26
CA ARG A 34 4.57 4.26 15.99
C ARG A 34 4.16 4.86 14.63
N CYS A 35 3.45 4.06 13.84
CA CYS A 35 2.77 4.50 12.64
C CYS A 35 1.79 5.61 13.01
N SER A 36 1.94 6.78 12.38
CA SER A 36 1.15 7.98 12.64
C SER A 36 0.15 8.26 11.51
N ARG A 37 0.47 7.82 10.29
CA ARG A 37 -0.27 8.12 9.07
C ARG A 37 -0.14 6.99 8.06
N ALA A 38 -1.23 6.68 7.39
CA ALA A 38 -1.27 5.79 6.23
C ALA A 38 -1.92 6.51 5.06
N GLU A 39 -1.38 6.33 3.87
CA GLU A 39 -1.87 6.94 2.64
C GLU A 39 -2.07 5.89 1.56
N LEU A 40 -3.19 6.00 0.86
CA LEU A 40 -3.37 5.35 -0.44
C LEU A 40 -2.79 6.24 -1.52
N TYR A 41 -2.02 5.65 -2.42
CA TYR A 41 -1.41 6.37 -3.54
C TYR A 41 -1.55 5.58 -4.84
N ARG A 42 -1.58 6.33 -5.95
CA ARG A 42 -1.39 5.79 -7.29
C ARG A 42 -0.27 6.55 -7.99
N ARG A 43 0.47 5.87 -8.86
CA ARG A 43 1.50 6.49 -9.70
C ARG A 43 0.92 6.82 -11.06
N ILE A 44 0.94 8.08 -11.43
CA ILE A 44 0.52 8.54 -12.76
C ILE A 44 1.68 8.42 -13.75
N GLY A 45 1.40 7.85 -14.91
CA GLY A 45 2.31 7.66 -16.03
C GLY A 45 2.49 8.94 -16.87
N LYS A 46 3.26 8.83 -17.96
CA LYS A 46 3.48 9.95 -18.89
C LYS A 46 2.24 10.31 -19.70
N ASP A 47 1.32 9.37 -19.84
CA ASP A 47 0.05 9.46 -20.57
C ASP A 47 -1.11 9.93 -19.67
N ASP A 48 -0.79 10.48 -18.49
CA ASP A 48 -1.75 10.90 -17.47
C ASP A 48 -2.65 9.76 -16.93
N ALA A 49 -2.21 8.51 -17.12
CA ALA A 49 -2.94 7.34 -16.68
C ALA A 49 -2.25 6.61 -15.50
N PRO A 50 -2.98 6.02 -14.55
CA PRO A 50 -2.38 5.27 -13.46
C PRO A 50 -1.62 4.02 -13.92
N THR A 51 -0.47 3.77 -13.28
CA THR A 51 0.45 2.66 -13.59
C THR A 51 0.69 1.73 -12.40
N SER A 52 0.44 2.19 -11.18
CA SER A 52 0.63 1.43 -9.94
C SER A 52 -0.25 2.00 -8.83
N TRP A 53 -0.66 1.14 -7.90
CA TRP A 53 -1.51 1.45 -6.76
C TRP A 53 -0.89 0.85 -5.50
N GLY A 54 -1.04 1.52 -4.37
CA GLY A 54 -0.47 1.03 -3.14
C GLY A 54 -0.85 1.85 -1.91
N ALA A 55 -0.28 1.43 -0.79
CA ALA A 55 -0.34 2.14 0.48
C ALA A 55 1.08 2.48 0.97
N ARG A 56 1.22 3.63 1.64
CA ARG A 56 2.45 4.04 2.34
C ARG A 56 2.13 4.36 3.79
N LEU A 57 3.00 3.91 4.68
CA LEU A 57 2.87 4.15 6.12
C LEU A 57 4.04 5.01 6.59
N PHE A 58 3.74 5.96 7.47
CA PHE A 58 4.68 6.95 7.98
C PHE A 58 4.69 6.93 9.51
N ASN A 59 5.87 7.21 10.08
CA ASN A 59 6.09 7.18 11.52
C ASN A 59 5.80 8.54 12.20
N GLY A 60 6.04 8.66 13.50
CA GLY A 60 5.82 9.92 14.25
C GLY A 60 6.75 11.09 13.89
N ARG A 61 7.67 10.90 12.94
CA ARG A 61 8.59 11.91 12.36
C ARG A 61 8.36 12.13 10.87
N ASP A 62 7.26 11.61 10.32
CA ASP A 62 6.94 11.69 8.90
C ASP A 62 7.90 10.89 7.99
N GLU A 63 8.65 9.94 8.55
CA GLU A 63 9.54 9.07 7.79
C GLU A 63 8.74 7.86 7.27
N GLN A 64 8.97 7.49 6.00
CA GLN A 64 8.28 6.35 5.39
C GLN A 64 8.80 5.03 5.99
N MET A 65 7.90 4.26 6.61
CA MET A 65 8.20 2.98 7.25
C MET A 65 8.02 1.79 6.33
N LEU A 66 6.93 1.81 5.55
CA LEU A 66 6.50 0.67 4.73
C LEU A 66 5.81 1.19 3.46
N THR A 67 6.07 0.52 2.35
CA THR A 67 5.25 0.60 1.14
C THR A 67 4.66 -0.77 0.87
N VAL A 68 3.34 -0.82 0.69
CA VAL A 68 2.63 -1.99 0.18
C VAL A 68 2.23 -1.69 -1.26
N MET A 69 2.78 -2.45 -2.20
CA MET A 69 2.33 -2.42 -3.59
C MET A 69 1.14 -3.36 -3.74
N LEU A 70 0.00 -2.84 -4.19
CA LEU A 70 -1.18 -3.65 -4.44
C LEU A 70 -1.10 -4.33 -5.82
N PRO A 71 -1.91 -5.37 -6.06
CA PRO A 71 -1.98 -5.99 -7.37
C PRO A 71 -2.26 -4.95 -8.47
N THR A 72 -1.60 -5.14 -9.62
CA THR A 72 -1.73 -4.27 -10.80
C THR A 72 -2.36 -5.05 -11.95
N PRO A 73 -3.21 -4.41 -12.79
CA PRO A 73 -3.74 -5.02 -14.01
C PRO A 73 -2.66 -5.47 -14.99
N PHE A 74 -1.46 -4.88 -14.91
CA PHE A 74 -0.41 -5.00 -15.92
C PHE A 74 0.64 -6.07 -15.62
N LEU A 75 0.65 -6.66 -14.42
CA LEU A 75 1.63 -7.68 -14.01
C LEU A 75 0.95 -8.93 -13.46
N THR A 76 1.42 -10.10 -13.88
CA THR A 76 1.06 -11.39 -13.26
C THR A 76 1.61 -11.50 -11.83
N ASN A 77 1.17 -12.51 -11.09
CA ASN A 77 1.69 -12.80 -9.75
C ASN A 77 3.19 -13.14 -9.75
N MET A 78 3.74 -13.52 -10.91
CA MET A 78 5.17 -13.75 -11.13
C MET A 78 5.89 -12.50 -11.65
N GLN A 79 5.25 -11.33 -11.58
CA GLN A 79 5.76 -10.04 -12.05
C GLN A 79 6.09 -9.97 -13.55
N GLN A 80 5.43 -10.79 -14.37
CA GLN A 80 5.53 -10.70 -15.83
C GLN A 80 4.46 -9.76 -16.39
N LEU A 81 4.73 -9.09 -17.51
CA LEU A 81 3.72 -8.27 -18.18
C LEU A 81 2.53 -9.11 -18.64
N THR A 82 1.31 -8.58 -18.50
CA THR A 82 0.13 -9.17 -19.13
C THR A 82 -0.01 -8.73 -20.58
N ASP A 83 -0.69 -9.55 -21.39
CA ASP A 83 -1.02 -9.19 -22.77
C ASP A 83 -2.06 -8.08 -22.87
N GLU A 84 -3.10 -8.19 -22.06
CA GLU A 84 -4.12 -7.16 -21.87
C GLU A 84 -4.25 -6.83 -20.37
N PRO A 85 -4.67 -5.61 -19.99
CA PRO A 85 -4.91 -5.26 -18.59
C PRO A 85 -5.98 -6.14 -17.93
N VAL A 86 -5.67 -6.72 -16.77
CA VAL A 86 -6.63 -7.52 -15.98
C VAL A 86 -7.24 -6.65 -14.87
N TRP A 87 -8.26 -5.86 -15.20
CA TRP A 87 -8.84 -4.85 -14.31
C TRP A 87 -9.44 -5.41 -13.00
N ALA A 88 -9.87 -6.67 -12.98
CA ALA A 88 -10.35 -7.34 -11.77
C ALA A 88 -9.31 -7.34 -10.64
N ARG A 89 -8.01 -7.20 -10.95
CA ARG A 89 -6.95 -7.10 -9.93
C ARG A 89 -7.03 -5.83 -9.07
N LEU A 90 -7.80 -4.83 -9.49
CA LEU A 90 -8.04 -3.62 -8.67
C LEU A 90 -9.07 -3.83 -7.56
N GLU A 91 -9.67 -5.02 -7.41
CA GLU A 91 -10.66 -5.30 -6.36
C GLU A 91 -10.17 -4.90 -4.95
N ALA A 92 -8.93 -5.24 -4.60
CA ALA A 92 -8.35 -4.88 -3.30
C ALA A 92 -8.21 -3.35 -3.14
N TRP A 93 -7.79 -2.65 -4.19
CA TRP A 93 -7.67 -1.19 -4.20
C TRP A 93 -9.03 -0.52 -4.00
N ASP A 94 -10.03 -0.94 -4.77
CA ASP A 94 -11.39 -0.41 -4.70
C ASP A 94 -12.00 -0.64 -3.32
N ARG A 95 -11.85 -1.84 -2.76
CA ARG A 95 -12.38 -2.17 -1.43
C ARG A 95 -11.72 -1.35 -0.32
N ILE A 96 -10.40 -1.19 -0.33
CA ILE A 96 -9.69 -0.41 0.69
C ILE A 96 -10.06 1.08 0.60
N ARG A 97 -10.20 1.63 -0.62
CA ARG A 97 -10.68 3.01 -0.82
C ARG A 97 -12.09 3.22 -0.30
N SER A 98 -13.00 2.30 -0.62
CA SER A 98 -14.37 2.36 -0.14
C SER A 98 -14.42 2.30 1.40
N GLU A 99 -13.71 1.34 2.00
CA GLU A 99 -13.77 1.10 3.44
C GLU A 99 -13.17 2.26 4.26
N PHE A 100 -11.99 2.74 3.88
CA PHE A 100 -11.23 3.68 4.70
C PHE A 100 -11.37 5.14 4.29
N LEU A 101 -11.75 5.42 3.03
CA LEU A 101 -11.89 6.78 2.50
C LEU A 101 -13.31 7.12 2.07
N GLY A 102 -14.25 6.16 2.03
CA GLY A 102 -15.60 6.38 1.50
C GLY A 102 -15.61 6.74 0.02
N LEU A 103 -14.60 6.30 -0.73
CA LEU A 103 -14.45 6.61 -2.16
C LEU A 103 -14.82 5.40 -3.01
N ASP A 104 -15.75 5.61 -3.94
CA ASP A 104 -16.09 4.63 -4.97
C ASP A 104 -14.91 4.35 -5.92
N PRO A 105 -14.94 3.22 -6.65
CA PRO A 105 -14.00 2.95 -7.72
C PRO A 105 -13.86 4.14 -8.68
N ASP A 106 -12.63 4.57 -8.92
CA ASP A 106 -12.38 5.70 -9.82
C ASP A 106 -12.23 5.17 -11.26
N PRO A 107 -13.05 5.65 -12.23
CA PRO A 107 -12.91 5.27 -13.63
C PRO A 107 -11.51 5.54 -14.19
N SER A 108 -10.79 6.55 -13.69
CA SER A 108 -9.43 6.84 -14.16
C SER A 108 -8.44 5.74 -13.80
N ASP A 109 -8.72 4.90 -12.80
CA ASP A 109 -7.86 3.74 -12.50
C ASP A 109 -7.89 2.68 -13.60
N ARG A 110 -8.79 2.79 -14.58
CA ARG A 110 -8.97 1.83 -15.68
C ARG A 110 -8.56 2.37 -17.04
N THR A 111 -7.79 3.45 -17.09
CA THR A 111 -7.37 4.09 -18.34
C THR A 111 -5.94 3.76 -18.75
N GLY A 112 -5.13 3.20 -17.84
CA GLY A 112 -3.71 2.92 -18.08
C GLY A 112 -3.46 1.83 -19.11
N LYS A 113 -2.40 2.00 -19.91
CA LYS A 113 -1.95 1.02 -20.91
C LYS A 113 -0.79 0.14 -20.42
N GLY A 114 -0.44 0.27 -19.15
CA GLY A 114 0.64 -0.48 -18.49
C GLY A 114 2.03 0.07 -18.77
N PHE A 115 3.03 -0.80 -18.72
CA PHE A 115 4.45 -0.43 -18.78
C PHE A 115 5.06 -0.53 -20.18
N ARG A 116 4.26 -0.86 -21.20
CA ARG A 116 4.76 -0.97 -22.56
C ARG A 116 5.10 0.44 -23.07
N HIS A 117 6.37 0.65 -23.40
CA HIS A 117 6.77 1.84 -24.13
C HIS A 117 6.16 1.78 -25.53
N SER A 118 5.40 2.80 -25.90
CA SER A 118 5.07 3.09 -27.30
C SER A 118 6.29 3.57 -28.06
#